data_AF-A0A450YIZ1-F1
#
_entry.id   AF-A0A450YIZ1-F1
#
_cell.length_a   1.000
_cell.length_b   1.000
_cell.length_c   1.000
_cell.angle_alpha   90.00
_cell.angle_beta   90.00
_cell.angle_gamma   90.00
#
_symmetry.space_group_name_H-M   'P 1'
#
loop_
_entity.id
_entity.type
_entity.pdbx_description
1 polymer ?
#
loop_
_entity_poly.entity_id
_entity_poly.type
_entity_poly.pdbx_seq_one_letter_code
_entity_poly.pdbx_strand_id
1 'polypeptide(L)'
;MPAMDQVVSHHHPSRFSNARVETFNSLVGYLIRLRHDGTLDDTDFRALVKMASAMFVEAEISGKVESIVDKALENVLPDILGWRLP
;
A
#
# COMPACT_ATOMS: atom_id res chain seq x y z
N MET A 1 11.27 -20.90 31.46
CA MET A 1 11.74 -19.78 30.60
C MET A 1 10.73 -19.61 29.48
N PRO A 2 10.07 -18.46 29.28
CA PRO A 2 9.24 -18.26 28.11
C PRO A 2 10.05 -17.56 27.02
N ALA A 3 10.18 -18.21 25.86
CA ALA A 3 10.72 -17.60 24.66
C ALA A 3 9.69 -16.62 24.11
N MET A 4 10.08 -15.35 24.03
CA MET A 4 9.51 -14.41 23.08
C MET A 4 9.84 -14.92 21.68
N ASP A 5 8.83 -15.14 20.84
CA ASP A 5 8.88 -14.90 19.39
C ASP A 5 7.59 -15.40 18.74
N GLN A 6 6.55 -14.56 18.81
CA GLN A 6 5.50 -14.58 17.80
C GLN A 6 5.07 -13.14 17.52
N VAL A 7 5.95 -12.38 16.86
CA VAL A 7 5.50 -11.29 16.01
C VAL A 7 5.21 -11.92 14.64
N VAL A 8 4.13 -12.70 14.57
CA VAL A 8 3.58 -13.07 13.26
C VAL A 8 2.90 -11.82 12.73
N SER A 9 3.68 -11.00 12.02
CA SER A 9 3.17 -9.92 11.19
C SER A 9 2.39 -10.55 10.05
N HIS A 10 1.14 -10.91 10.33
CA HIS A 10 0.15 -11.19 9.31
C HIS A 10 -0.11 -9.85 8.62
N HIS A 11 0.67 -9.56 7.57
CA HIS A 11 0.34 -8.53 6.60
C HIS A 11 -1.05 -8.84 6.07
N HIS A 12 -2.08 -8.19 6.62
CA HIS A 12 -3.45 -8.24 6.14
C HIS A 12 -3.56 -7.21 5.02
N PRO A 13 -3.41 -7.60 3.74
CA PRO A 13 -3.30 -6.65 2.64
C PRO A 13 -4.62 -5.87 2.46
N SER A 14 -5.75 -6.46 2.87
CA SER A 14 -7.08 -5.89 2.68
C SER A 14 -7.37 -4.68 3.58
N ARG A 15 -6.87 -4.66 4.83
CA ARG A 15 -7.11 -3.54 5.75
C ARG A 15 -6.32 -2.30 5.35
N PHE A 16 -5.08 -2.48 4.90
CA PHE A 16 -4.25 -1.39 4.40
C PHE A 16 -4.75 -0.83 3.06
N SER A 17 -5.23 -1.70 2.17
CA SER A 17 -5.87 -1.28 0.91
C SER A 17 -7.08 -0.37 1.15
N ASN A 18 -8.00 -0.77 2.05
CA ASN A 18 -9.20 0.02 2.35
C ASN A 18 -8.86 1.40 2.95
N ALA A 19 -7.91 1.46 3.89
CA ALA A 19 -7.48 2.73 4.50
C ALA A 19 -6.82 3.67 3.46
N ARG A 20 -6.04 3.12 2.52
CA ARG A 20 -5.44 3.90 1.42
C ARG A 20 -6.51 4.46 0.47
N VAL A 21 -7.53 3.68 0.14
CA VAL A 21 -8.66 4.11 -0.68
C VAL A 21 -9.43 5.25 0.00
N GLU A 22 -9.74 5.10 1.29
CA GLU A 22 -10.42 6.15 2.07
C GLU A 22 -9.60 7.44 2.15
N THR A 23 -8.29 7.32 2.39
CA THR A 23 -7.36 8.46 2.43
C THR A 23 -7.32 9.18 1.09
N PHE A 24 -7.20 8.45 -0.01
CA PHE A 24 -7.20 9.00 -1.35
C PHE A 24 -8.52 9.72 -1.67
N ASN A 25 -9.66 9.08 -1.39
CA ASN A 25 -10.97 9.68 -1.61
C ASN A 25 -11.18 10.95 -0.79
N SER A 26 -10.72 10.96 0.47
CA SER A 26 -10.80 12.13 1.34
C SER A 26 -9.96 13.29 0.81
N LEU A 27 -8.74 13.01 0.34
CA LEU A 27 -7.86 13.99 -0.28
C LEU A 27 -8.47 14.58 -1.55
N VAL A 28 -8.96 13.74 -2.46
CA VAL A 28 -9.61 14.21 -3.70
C VAL A 28 -10.85 15.04 -3.37
N GLY A 29 -11.67 14.62 -2.41
CA GLY A 29 -12.81 15.38 -1.94
C GLY A 29 -12.43 16.76 -1.39
N TYR A 30 -11.32 16.85 -0.66
CA TYR A 30 -10.79 18.13 -0.17
C TYR A 30 -10.30 19.03 -1.31
N LEU A 31 -9.57 18.48 -2.28
CA LEU A 31 -9.12 19.24 -3.47
C LEU A 31 -10.30 19.79 -4.29
N ILE A 32 -11.39 19.01 -4.42
CA ILE A 32 -12.62 19.47 -5.09
C ILE A 32 -13.22 20.67 -4.37
N ARG A 33 -13.28 20.62 -3.02
CA ARG A 33 -13.79 21.75 -2.22
C ARG A 33 -12.94 23.00 -2.42
N LEU A 34 -11.61 22.87 -2.34
CA LEU A 34 -10.70 24.00 -2.54
C LEU A 34 -10.84 24.65 -3.93
N ARG A 35 -11.05 23.84 -4.98
CA ARG A 35 -11.33 24.36 -6.33
C ARG A 35 -12.68 25.09 -6.37
N HIS A 36 -13.71 24.50 -5.80
CA HIS A 36 -15.04 25.09 -5.76
C HIS A 36 -15.05 26.45 -5.04
N ASP A 37 -14.30 26.56 -3.95
CA ASP A 37 -14.19 27.78 -3.15
C ASP A 37 -13.23 28.82 -3.78
N GLY A 38 -12.69 28.53 -4.98
CA GLY A 38 -11.78 29.41 -5.72
C GLY A 38 -10.38 29.52 -5.12
N THR A 39 -10.05 28.69 -4.13
CA THR A 39 -8.71 28.66 -3.51
C THR A 39 -7.68 28.02 -4.43
N LEU A 40 -8.08 26.98 -5.17
CA LEU A 40 -7.27 26.39 -6.23
C LEU A 40 -7.82 26.79 -7.58
N ASP A 41 -6.93 27.22 -8.46
CA ASP A 41 -7.29 27.33 -9.87
C ASP A 41 -7.36 25.95 -10.53
N ASP A 42 -7.85 25.94 -11.76
CA ASP A 42 -8.07 24.74 -12.55
C ASP A 42 -6.76 23.99 -12.86
N THR A 43 -5.65 24.70 -12.97
CA THR A 43 -4.33 24.15 -13.30
C THR A 43 -3.74 23.46 -12.08
N ASP A 44 -3.73 24.14 -10.93
CA ASP A 44 -3.22 23.63 -9.67
C ASP A 44 -4.04 22.44 -9.18
N PHE A 45 -5.37 22.52 -9.28
CA PHE A 45 -6.25 21.40 -8.97
C PHE A 45 -5.89 20.15 -9.80
N ARG A 46 -5.75 20.31 -11.12
CA ARG A 46 -5.39 19.18 -12.00
C ARG A 46 -4.02 18.60 -11.65
N ALA A 47 -3.04 19.46 -11.35
CA ALA A 47 -1.70 19.01 -10.95
C ALA A 47 -1.75 18.20 -9.65
N LEU A 48 -2.45 18.70 -8.63
CA LEU A 48 -2.61 18.03 -7.34
C LEU A 48 -3.35 16.69 -7.46
N VAL A 49 -4.44 16.63 -8.23
CA VAL A 49 -5.16 15.38 -8.49
C VAL A 49 -4.28 14.36 -9.21
N LYS A 50 -3.47 14.81 -10.18
CA LYS A 50 -2.53 13.93 -10.90
C LYS A 50 -1.47 13.37 -9.96
N MET A 51 -0.89 14.19 -9.08
CA MET A 51 0.09 13.75 -8.10
C MET A 51 -0.52 12.76 -7.08
N ALA A 52 -1.68 13.09 -6.52
CA ALA A 52 -2.39 12.20 -5.60
C ALA A 52 -2.70 10.84 -6.24
N SER A 53 -3.13 10.84 -7.51
CA SER A 53 -3.41 9.62 -8.27
C SER A 53 -2.14 8.80 -8.50
N ALA A 54 -1.03 9.46 -8.86
CA ALA A 54 0.25 8.78 -9.07
C ALA A 54 0.74 8.10 -7.80
N MET A 55 0.73 8.81 -6.66
CA MET A 55 1.15 8.26 -5.36
C MET A 55 0.27 7.08 -4.93
N PHE A 56 -1.05 7.16 -5.14
CA PHE A 56 -1.96 6.08 -4.82
C PHE A 56 -1.69 4.83 -5.66
N VAL A 57 -1.52 4.98 -6.97
CA VAL A 57 -1.20 3.87 -7.87
C VAL A 57 0.15 3.24 -7.54
N GLU A 58 1.17 4.06 -7.25
CA GLU A 58 2.49 3.59 -6.86
C GLU A 58 2.44 2.73 -5.60
N ALA A 59 1.73 3.18 -4.56
CA ALA A 59 1.56 2.43 -3.32
C ALA A 59 0.81 1.09 -3.54
N GLU A 60 -0.21 1.09 -4.40
CA GLU A 60 -0.96 -0.13 -4.74
C GLU A 60 -0.12 -1.12 -5.55
N ILE A 61 0.74 -0.64 -6.45
CA ILE A 61 1.67 -1.49 -7.20
C ILE A 61 2.74 -2.05 -6.26
N SER A 62 3.35 -1.24 -5.40
CA SER A 62 4.37 -1.70 -4.44
C SER A 62 3.82 -2.82 -3.56
N GLY A 63 2.65 -2.61 -2.96
CA GLY A 63 2.03 -3.62 -2.10
C GLY A 63 1.66 -4.91 -2.85
N LYS A 64 1.30 -4.83 -4.13
CA LYS A 64 1.05 -6.02 -4.96
C LYS A 64 2.35 -6.75 -5.30
N VAL A 65 3.40 -6.02 -5.65
CA VAL A 65 4.71 -6.59 -5.96
C VAL A 65 5.29 -7.29 -4.72
N GLU A 66 5.27 -6.63 -3.57
CA GLU A 66 5.67 -7.21 -2.28
C GLU A 66 4.89 -8.50 -2.00
N SER A 67 3.56 -8.49 -2.14
CA SER A 67 2.76 -9.70 -1.93
C SER A 67 3.07 -10.84 -2.92
N ILE A 68 3.41 -10.54 -4.18
CA ILE A 68 3.83 -11.55 -5.16
C ILE A 68 5.19 -12.14 -4.78
N VAL A 69 6.13 -11.27 -4.38
CA VAL A 69 7.48 -11.68 -3.97
C VAL A 69 7.41 -12.53 -2.71
N ASP A 70 6.63 -12.14 -1.70
CA ASP A 70 6.44 -12.90 -0.46
C ASP A 70 5.87 -14.29 -0.75
N LYS A 71 4.83 -14.38 -1.59
CA LYS A 71 4.25 -15.67 -2.01
C LYS A 71 5.24 -16.52 -2.79
N ALA A 72 6.02 -15.93 -3.68
CA ALA A 72 7.04 -16.65 -4.43
C ALA A 72 8.12 -17.20 -3.47
N LEU A 73 8.53 -16.39 -2.48
CA LEU A 73 9.51 -16.77 -1.48
C LEU A 73 8.99 -17.90 -0.57
N GLU A 74 7.73 -17.82 -0.11
CA GLU A 74 7.06 -18.89 0.65
C GLU A 74 7.03 -20.23 -0.10
N ASN A 75 6.84 -20.20 -1.42
CA ASN A 75 6.82 -21.42 -2.24
C ASN A 75 8.21 -22.00 -2.50
N VAL A 76 9.26 -21.18 -2.49
CA VAL A 76 10.64 -21.60 -2.79
C VAL A 76 11.43 -21.95 -1.50
N LEU A 77 11.08 -21.36 -0.35
CA LEU A 77 11.73 -21.64 0.94
C LEU A 77 11.77 -23.14 1.32
N PRO A 78 10.68 -23.93 1.13
CA PRO A 78 10.66 -25.36 1.43
C PRO A 78 11.68 -26.16 0.60
N ASP A 79 11.92 -25.77 -0.66
CA ASP A 79 12.88 -26.42 -1.54
C ASP A 79 14.33 -26.08 -1.16
N ILE A 80 14.58 -24.86 -0.65
CA ILE A 80 15.91 -24.42 -0.19
C ILE A 80 16.27 -25.06 1.17
N LEU A 81 15.30 -25.22 2.06
CA LEU A 81 15.51 -25.79 3.40
C LEU A 81 15.43 -27.33 3.46
N GLY A 82 15.08 -27.99 2.35
CA GLY A 82 14.88 -29.43 2.29
C GLY A 82 16.10 -30.31 2.60
N TRP A 83 17.32 -29.76 2.75
CA TRP A 83 18.55 -30.59 2.84
C TRP A 83 19.62 -30.08 3.83
N ARG A 84 19.28 -29.38 4.93
CA ARG A 84 20.32 -29.09 5.94
C ARG A 84 19.80 -28.75 7.34
N LEU A 85 19.40 -29.76 8.09
CA LEU A 85 19.62 -29.80 9.55
C LEU A 85 20.04 -31.25 9.91
N PRO A 86 21.11 -31.45 10.71
CA PRO A 86 21.41 -32.75 11.28
C PRO A 86 20.31 -33.23 12.24
#